data_AF-A0A7X7YLG9-F1
#
_entry.id   AF-A0A7X7YLG9-F1
#
_cell.length_a   1.000
_cell.length_b   1.000
_cell.length_c   1.000
_cell.angle_alpha   90.00
_cell.angle_beta   90.00
_cell.angle_gamma   90.00
#
_symmetry.space_group_name_H-M   'P 1'
#
loop_
_entity.id
_entity.type
_entity.pdbx_description
1 polymer ?
#
loop_
_entity_poly.entity_id
_entity_poly.type
_entity_poly.pdbx_seq_one_letter_code
_entity_poly.pdbx_strand_id
1 'polypeptide(L)'
;DSLSNLFLPKTIDDSFDHQGDEPLEGIKNEQDEWNLKGHHLRVVHVDEGALTVFSQLFDEEGSPPLESKLPSVHAQPIVDVLKKFAAYPHRLRDLKSAYHSLEMWHETNAQKDGTIKRETVFPKAAEELILSGPHFHVGTPFYKTPRAICTEKGHYDPVDLVELPDDYLPRTNYLPACGEDEYDRRIPRVLWSTTNQNHKEKITDYYRFLARNMIGQAGERSLIVAIISKGAAHINTCISICFKSCRRLMMFSSLSMSLLFDFLIKTSNKGLLANSTKDFPIVDETVYDSHLIIRALSLNCLTSPYAELWEELYDPRFRQDAWTSEDPRLDRDFFRNLTPTWQRHNALRYDYARRQALVEIDVLTAMALGLTLEELISIYRIQFPVMRQYEKDTYYDRKGRIVWTNSKGLTGVGLRERSEWEALQELKDGESCSRMVKDDTRPGGPFEREVRYFAPFTLADRETDYAVAWREFERRGL
;
A
#
# COMPACT_ATOMS: atom_id res chain seq x y z
N ASP A 1 22.71 -13.28 -22.18
CA ASP A 1 22.61 -12.02 -21.40
C ASP A 1 21.42 -11.20 -21.84
N SER A 2 20.89 -10.39 -20.93
CA SER A 2 19.79 -9.46 -21.16
C SER A 2 20.14 -8.11 -20.53
N LEU A 3 19.86 -7.01 -21.23
CA LEU A 3 19.98 -5.66 -20.70
C LEU A 3 18.67 -4.92 -20.97
N SER A 4 18.09 -4.32 -19.93
CA SER A 4 16.80 -3.60 -20.01
C SER A 4 16.94 -2.14 -19.57
N ASN A 5 15.88 -1.35 -19.79
CA ASN A 5 15.79 0.06 -19.38
C ASN A 5 16.94 0.92 -19.92
N LEU A 6 17.33 0.68 -21.17
CA LEU A 6 18.39 1.40 -21.86
C LEU A 6 17.79 2.60 -22.62
N PHE A 7 18.41 3.76 -22.50
CA PHE A 7 18.01 4.98 -23.20
C PHE A 7 18.98 5.36 -24.33
N LEU A 8 20.23 4.85 -24.28
CA LEU A 8 21.23 5.02 -25.33
C LEU A 8 21.92 3.68 -25.63
N PRO A 9 22.27 3.38 -26.90
CA PRO A 9 22.99 2.16 -27.25
C PRO A 9 24.37 2.05 -26.58
N LYS A 10 25.10 3.17 -26.43
CA LYS A 10 26.44 3.20 -25.80
C LYS A 10 26.46 2.58 -24.41
N THR A 11 25.34 2.68 -23.68
CA THR A 11 25.18 2.08 -22.36
C THR A 11 25.42 0.56 -22.37
N ILE A 12 25.21 -0.13 -23.50
CA ILE A 12 25.51 -1.56 -23.66
C ILE A 12 27.03 -1.78 -23.59
N ASP A 13 27.79 -1.12 -24.46
CA ASP A 13 29.25 -1.23 -24.53
C ASP A 13 29.88 -0.83 -23.19
N ASP A 14 29.46 0.32 -22.64
CA ASP A 14 29.92 0.81 -21.34
C ASP A 14 29.61 -0.19 -20.21
N SER A 15 28.55 -1.00 -20.31
CA SER A 15 28.24 -2.02 -19.30
C SER A 15 29.17 -3.23 -19.36
N PHE A 16 29.59 -3.64 -20.55
CA PHE A 16 30.57 -4.73 -20.70
C PHE A 16 31.99 -4.28 -20.34
N ASP A 17 32.32 -3.00 -20.59
CA ASP A 17 33.66 -2.44 -20.32
C ASP A 17 33.84 -1.97 -18.87
N HIS A 18 32.76 -1.79 -18.12
CA HIS A 18 32.82 -1.27 -16.75
C HIS A 18 33.54 -2.22 -15.78
N GLN A 19 34.64 -1.74 -15.21
CA GLN A 19 35.43 -2.44 -14.17
C GLN A 19 35.44 -1.69 -12.83
N GLY A 20 34.68 -0.60 -12.69
CA GLY A 20 34.65 0.22 -11.48
C GLY A 20 33.86 -0.39 -10.33
N ASP A 21 34.07 0.15 -9.13
CA ASP A 21 33.31 -0.18 -7.90
C ASP A 21 32.22 0.86 -7.59
N GLU A 22 31.85 1.66 -8.60
CA GLU A 22 30.85 2.70 -8.46
C GLU A 22 29.47 2.09 -8.15
N PRO A 23 28.62 2.72 -7.32
CA PRO A 23 27.31 2.18 -7.00
C PRO A 23 26.42 2.06 -8.24
N LEU A 24 25.69 0.94 -8.34
CA LEU A 24 24.66 0.75 -9.36
C LEU A 24 23.54 1.79 -9.19
N GLU A 25 23.39 2.64 -10.19
CA GLU A 25 22.30 3.62 -10.28
C GLU A 25 20.99 2.97 -10.79
N GLY A 26 19.85 3.56 -10.41
CA GLY A 26 18.53 3.13 -10.86
C GLY A 26 18.21 3.49 -12.32
N ILE A 27 16.93 3.41 -12.68
CA ILE A 27 16.43 3.87 -14.00
C ILE A 27 16.67 5.37 -14.19
N LYS A 28 16.66 6.12 -13.08
CA LYS A 28 17.06 7.51 -12.99
C LYS A 28 18.25 7.68 -12.06
N ASN A 29 19.08 8.68 -12.32
CA ASN A 29 20.24 9.05 -11.49
C ASN A 29 19.81 9.84 -10.23
N GLU A 30 20.78 10.25 -9.41
CA GLU A 30 20.53 11.05 -8.20
C GLU A 30 19.89 12.42 -8.47
N GLN A 31 20.10 12.97 -9.68
CA GLN A 31 19.54 14.23 -10.17
C GLN A 31 18.13 14.08 -10.79
N ASP A 32 17.51 12.90 -10.70
CA ASP A 32 16.20 12.58 -11.29
C ASP A 32 16.16 12.63 -12.83
N GLU A 33 17.33 12.55 -13.47
CA GLU A 33 17.49 12.44 -14.92
C GLU A 33 17.58 10.97 -15.36
N TRP A 34 17.29 10.67 -16.62
CA TRP A 34 17.41 9.32 -17.16
C TRP A 34 18.86 8.82 -17.07
N ASN A 35 19.05 7.62 -16.53
CA ASN A 35 20.39 7.06 -16.35
C ASN A 35 20.95 6.52 -17.68
N LEU A 36 22.04 7.14 -18.13
CA LEU A 36 22.74 6.80 -19.38
C LEU A 36 24.04 6.00 -19.16
N LYS A 37 24.46 5.78 -17.90
CA LYS A 37 25.72 5.10 -17.57
C LYS A 37 25.59 3.59 -17.71
N GLY A 38 26.62 2.98 -18.31
CA GLY A 38 26.82 1.53 -18.27
C GLY A 38 27.35 1.09 -16.92
N HIS A 39 27.04 -0.15 -16.53
CA HIS A 39 27.56 -0.77 -15.32
C HIS A 39 27.52 -2.28 -15.48
N HIS A 40 28.56 -3.01 -15.04
CA HIS A 40 28.66 -4.46 -15.24
C HIS A 40 27.45 -5.24 -14.71
N LEU A 41 26.92 -4.87 -13.54
CA LEU A 41 25.68 -5.46 -13.00
C LEU A 41 24.41 -5.22 -13.85
N ARG A 42 24.42 -4.34 -14.87
CA ARG A 42 23.30 -4.21 -15.82
C ARG A 42 23.26 -5.37 -16.81
N VAL A 43 24.38 -6.07 -17.02
CA VAL A 43 24.44 -7.29 -17.83
C VAL A 43 23.82 -8.42 -17.02
N VAL A 44 22.56 -8.73 -17.28
CA VAL A 44 21.85 -9.81 -16.59
C VAL A 44 22.14 -11.13 -17.29
N HIS A 45 22.81 -12.04 -16.59
CA HIS A 45 23.05 -13.39 -17.08
C HIS A 45 21.78 -14.23 -16.91
N VAL A 46 21.21 -14.63 -18.05
CA VAL A 46 19.99 -15.44 -18.11
C VAL A 46 20.39 -16.86 -18.50
N ASP A 47 20.64 -17.68 -17.48
CA ASP A 47 20.86 -19.11 -17.61
C ASP A 47 19.56 -19.90 -17.37
N GLU A 48 19.63 -21.23 -17.45
CA GLU A 48 18.47 -22.10 -17.21
C GLU A 48 17.90 -21.94 -15.78
N GLY A 49 18.76 -21.60 -14.80
CA GLY A 49 18.35 -21.31 -13.43
C GLY A 49 17.50 -20.04 -13.34
N ALA A 50 17.93 -18.95 -13.98
CA ALA A 50 17.17 -17.70 -14.06
C ALA A 50 15.84 -17.91 -14.81
N LEU A 51 15.85 -18.66 -15.91
CA LEU A 51 14.63 -19.01 -16.64
C LEU A 51 13.64 -19.81 -15.79
N THR A 52 14.15 -20.73 -14.96
CA THR A 52 13.32 -21.49 -14.01
C THR A 52 12.64 -20.55 -13.00
N VAL A 53 13.37 -19.58 -12.47
CA VAL A 53 12.85 -18.56 -11.54
C VAL A 53 11.78 -17.72 -12.21
N PHE A 54 12.01 -17.24 -13.43
CA PHE A 54 11.05 -16.42 -14.16
C PHE A 54 9.77 -17.19 -14.47
N SER A 55 9.89 -18.45 -14.89
CA SER A 55 8.74 -19.31 -15.17
C SER A 55 7.89 -19.53 -13.92
N GLN A 56 8.54 -19.83 -12.78
CA GLN A 56 7.87 -20.04 -11.49
C GLN A 56 7.10 -18.81 -10.99
N LEU A 57 7.59 -17.60 -11.28
CA LEU A 57 7.00 -16.36 -10.77
C LEU A 57 5.98 -15.72 -11.71
N PHE A 58 6.19 -15.78 -13.02
CA PHE A 58 5.46 -14.96 -13.97
C PHE A 58 4.58 -15.73 -14.94
N ASP A 59 4.85 -17.03 -15.13
CA ASP A 59 4.12 -17.89 -16.05
C ASP A 59 3.16 -18.85 -15.35
N GLU A 60 2.47 -19.66 -16.14
CA GLU A 60 1.52 -20.64 -15.62
C GLU A 60 2.26 -21.80 -14.94
N GLU A 61 1.59 -22.39 -13.96
CA GLU A 61 2.16 -23.52 -13.24
C GLU A 61 2.46 -24.69 -14.18
N GLY A 62 3.70 -25.15 -14.18
CA GLY A 62 4.18 -26.23 -15.05
C GLY A 62 4.74 -25.78 -16.39
N SER A 63 4.81 -24.47 -16.68
CA SER A 63 5.51 -23.96 -17.86
C SER A 63 6.99 -24.39 -17.89
N PRO A 64 7.52 -24.89 -19.02
CA PRO A 64 8.93 -25.21 -19.15
C PRO A 64 9.83 -23.96 -19.02
N PRO A 65 11.00 -24.02 -18.35
CA PRO A 65 11.91 -22.89 -18.22
C PRO A 65 12.30 -22.25 -19.56
N LEU A 66 12.55 -23.06 -20.60
CA LEU A 66 12.93 -22.57 -21.93
C LEU A 66 11.83 -21.80 -22.66
N GLU A 67 10.58 -21.91 -22.20
CA GLU A 67 9.43 -21.14 -22.72
C GLU A 67 9.12 -19.93 -21.84
N SER A 68 9.91 -19.69 -20.79
CA SER A 68 9.68 -18.62 -19.83
C SER A 68 9.66 -17.25 -20.50
N LYS A 69 8.70 -16.42 -20.11
CA LYS A 69 8.75 -14.99 -20.41
C LYS A 69 9.96 -14.38 -19.71
N LEU A 70 10.62 -13.46 -20.41
CA LEU A 70 11.74 -12.70 -19.87
C LEU A 70 11.22 -11.37 -19.29
N PRO A 71 11.22 -11.18 -17.96
CA PRO A 71 10.91 -9.90 -17.36
C PRO A 71 11.99 -8.87 -17.73
N SER A 72 11.59 -7.59 -17.81
CA SER A 72 12.52 -6.48 -18.03
C SER A 72 13.26 -6.15 -16.72
N VAL A 73 14.32 -6.90 -16.45
CA VAL A 73 15.13 -6.76 -15.24
C VAL A 73 16.24 -5.74 -15.48
N HIS A 74 16.32 -4.72 -14.61
CA HIS A 74 17.31 -3.64 -14.74
C HIS A 74 18.74 -4.08 -14.46
N ALA A 75 18.94 -5.01 -13.51
CA ALA A 75 20.27 -5.43 -13.07
C ALA A 75 20.28 -6.81 -12.39
N GLN A 76 21.45 -7.46 -12.38
CA GLN A 76 21.67 -8.81 -11.86
C GLN A 76 21.20 -9.01 -10.39
N PRO A 77 21.42 -8.07 -9.44
CA PRO A 77 20.96 -8.25 -8.06
C PRO A 77 19.43 -8.45 -7.92
N ILE A 78 18.66 -7.94 -8.89
CA ILE A 78 17.21 -8.12 -8.91
C ILE A 78 16.84 -9.58 -9.16
N VAL A 79 17.60 -10.29 -10.00
CA VAL A 79 17.38 -11.73 -10.24
C VAL A 79 17.62 -12.53 -8.95
N ASP A 80 18.59 -12.13 -8.14
CA ASP A 80 18.87 -12.81 -6.88
C ASP A 80 17.75 -12.60 -5.85
N VAL A 81 17.14 -11.42 -5.83
CA VAL A 81 15.90 -11.19 -5.07
C VAL A 81 14.76 -12.06 -5.60
N LEU A 82 14.56 -12.13 -6.91
CA LEU A 82 13.50 -12.96 -7.50
C LEU A 82 13.68 -14.45 -7.15
N LYS A 83 14.91 -14.96 -7.07
CA LYS A 83 15.19 -16.32 -6.59
C LYS A 83 14.63 -16.56 -5.18
N LYS A 84 14.72 -15.58 -4.28
CA LYS A 84 14.19 -15.70 -2.90
C LYS A 84 12.67 -15.77 -2.88
N PHE A 85 12.00 -14.96 -3.71
CA PHE A 85 10.56 -15.06 -3.90
C PHE A 85 10.14 -16.42 -4.47
N ALA A 86 10.85 -16.90 -5.50
CA ALA A 86 10.57 -18.16 -6.15
C ALA A 86 10.76 -19.36 -5.20
N ALA A 87 11.80 -19.32 -4.36
CA ALA A 87 12.13 -20.37 -3.40
C ALA A 87 11.10 -20.57 -2.27
N TYR A 88 10.23 -19.59 -2.01
CA TYR A 88 9.23 -19.75 -0.97
C TYR A 88 8.26 -20.90 -1.32
N PRO A 89 7.93 -21.84 -0.42
CA PRO A 89 7.25 -23.08 -0.79
C PRO A 89 5.74 -22.94 -1.00
N HIS A 90 5.13 -21.92 -0.42
CA HIS A 90 3.67 -21.74 -0.42
C HIS A 90 3.27 -20.43 -1.09
N ARG A 91 2.18 -20.50 -1.85
CA ARG A 91 1.54 -19.41 -2.58
C ARG A 91 0.08 -19.28 -2.17
N LEU A 92 -0.52 -18.13 -2.46
CA LEU A 92 -1.94 -17.91 -2.16
C LEU A 92 -2.82 -19.00 -2.79
N ARG A 93 -2.53 -19.43 -4.03
CA ARG A 93 -3.25 -20.51 -4.72
C ARG A 93 -3.25 -21.86 -3.97
N ASP A 94 -2.29 -22.08 -3.09
CA ASP A 94 -2.18 -23.33 -2.32
C ASP A 94 -3.16 -23.38 -1.15
N LEU A 95 -3.73 -22.22 -0.76
CA LEU A 95 -4.72 -22.08 0.31
C LEU A 95 -6.13 -22.53 -0.14
N LYS A 96 -6.24 -23.76 -0.65
CA LYS A 96 -7.48 -24.34 -1.20
C LYS A 96 -8.65 -24.18 -0.22
N SER A 97 -9.72 -23.53 -0.68
CA SER A 97 -10.95 -23.27 0.10
C SER A 97 -10.77 -22.43 1.38
N ALA A 98 -9.60 -21.81 1.61
CA ALA A 98 -9.34 -20.94 2.75
C ALA A 98 -9.42 -19.44 2.40
N TYR A 99 -9.53 -19.13 1.11
CA TYR A 99 -9.79 -17.79 0.62
C TYR A 99 -10.75 -17.80 -0.58
N HIS A 100 -11.31 -16.63 -0.89
CA HIS A 100 -12.14 -16.40 -2.06
C HIS A 100 -11.81 -15.02 -2.64
N SER A 101 -11.39 -14.97 -3.91
CA SER A 101 -11.05 -13.74 -4.64
C SER A 101 -12.17 -13.39 -5.60
N LEU A 102 -12.60 -12.13 -5.60
CA LEU A 102 -13.72 -11.67 -6.41
C LEU A 102 -13.54 -10.24 -6.93
N GLU A 103 -14.05 -10.04 -8.15
CA GLU A 103 -14.62 -8.77 -8.57
C GLU A 103 -16.08 -8.75 -8.13
N MET A 104 -16.56 -7.62 -7.60
CA MET A 104 -17.92 -7.52 -7.07
C MET A 104 -18.85 -6.92 -8.13
N TRP A 105 -19.12 -5.61 -8.12
CA TRP A 105 -20.03 -5.02 -9.10
C TRP A 105 -19.31 -4.56 -10.36
N HIS A 106 -19.65 -5.16 -11.51
CA HIS A 106 -19.20 -4.59 -12.78
C HIS A 106 -19.95 -3.28 -13.05
N GLU A 107 -19.24 -2.14 -12.95
CA GLU A 107 -19.80 -0.78 -12.93
C GLU A 107 -20.91 -0.57 -13.97
N THR A 108 -20.64 -0.91 -15.23
CA THR A 108 -21.61 -0.72 -16.32
C THR A 108 -22.79 -1.69 -16.27
N ASN A 109 -22.56 -2.96 -15.94
CA ASN A 109 -23.59 -3.99 -16.02
C ASN A 109 -24.53 -3.91 -14.81
N ALA A 110 -23.98 -3.69 -13.63
CA ALA A 110 -24.72 -3.52 -12.38
C ALA A 110 -25.60 -2.26 -12.39
N GLN A 111 -25.26 -1.25 -13.19
CA GLN A 111 -26.16 -0.11 -13.44
C GLN A 111 -27.30 -0.46 -14.42
N LYS A 112 -26.99 -1.21 -15.48
CA LYS A 112 -27.98 -1.62 -16.48
C LYS A 112 -29.03 -2.59 -15.93
N ASP A 113 -28.63 -3.49 -15.03
CA ASP A 113 -29.53 -4.47 -14.41
C ASP A 113 -30.20 -3.97 -13.11
N GLY A 114 -29.98 -2.69 -12.76
CA GLY A 114 -30.58 -2.04 -11.60
C GLY A 114 -30.05 -2.52 -10.25
N THR A 115 -28.89 -3.18 -10.18
CA THR A 115 -28.23 -3.53 -8.91
C THR A 115 -27.73 -2.28 -8.19
N ILE A 116 -27.07 -1.39 -8.92
CA ILE A 116 -26.52 -0.13 -8.40
C ILE A 116 -26.96 1.05 -9.26
N LYS A 117 -26.93 2.26 -8.71
CA LYS A 117 -27.14 3.52 -9.44
C LYS A 117 -26.01 4.48 -9.14
N ARG A 118 -25.66 5.34 -10.10
CA ARG A 118 -24.70 6.42 -9.87
C ARG A 118 -25.38 7.58 -9.16
N GLU A 119 -25.00 7.83 -7.92
CA GLU A 119 -25.47 8.94 -7.10
C GLU A 119 -24.37 9.29 -6.10
N THR A 120 -23.95 10.56 -6.08
CA THR A 120 -22.85 11.01 -5.23
C THR A 120 -23.36 11.47 -3.87
N VAL A 121 -23.23 10.65 -2.83
CA VAL A 121 -23.76 10.96 -1.49
C VAL A 121 -22.94 10.33 -0.37
N PHE A 122 -23.07 10.85 0.84
CA PHE A 122 -22.63 10.14 2.05
C PHE A 122 -23.66 9.03 2.36
N PRO A 123 -23.26 7.75 2.34
CA PRO A 123 -24.18 6.66 2.65
C PRO A 123 -24.59 6.72 4.12
N LYS A 124 -25.79 6.22 4.43
CA LYS A 124 -26.31 6.19 5.81
C LYS A 124 -25.80 5.00 6.62
N ALA A 125 -25.44 3.93 5.92
CA ALA A 125 -24.98 2.68 6.50
C ALA A 125 -23.87 2.05 5.66
N ALA A 126 -23.11 1.12 6.24
CA ALA A 126 -21.99 0.49 5.57
C ALA A 126 -22.43 -0.35 4.37
N GLU A 127 -23.64 -0.90 4.40
CA GLU A 127 -24.26 -1.74 3.37
C GLU A 127 -24.57 -0.95 2.08
N GLU A 128 -24.77 0.36 2.21
CA GLU A 128 -24.95 1.28 1.08
C GLU A 128 -23.62 1.73 0.47
N LEU A 129 -22.50 1.56 1.18
CA LEU A 129 -21.19 2.04 0.75
C LEU A 129 -20.63 1.15 -0.36
N ILE A 130 -20.47 1.72 -1.56
CA ILE A 130 -19.81 1.05 -2.68
C ILE A 130 -18.51 1.78 -3.03
N LEU A 131 -17.37 1.16 -2.76
CA LEU A 131 -16.06 1.75 -2.96
C LEU A 131 -15.56 1.67 -4.41
N SER A 132 -14.67 2.59 -4.74
CA SER A 132 -13.88 2.63 -5.98
C SER A 132 -12.42 3.00 -5.68
N GLY A 133 -11.52 2.80 -6.65
CA GLY A 133 -10.08 2.94 -6.46
C GLY A 133 -9.58 4.17 -5.68
N PRO A 134 -10.07 5.40 -5.96
CA PRO A 134 -9.60 6.59 -5.26
C PRO A 134 -9.86 6.62 -3.75
N HIS A 135 -10.80 5.82 -3.24
CA HIS A 135 -11.20 5.85 -1.83
C HIS A 135 -10.08 5.43 -0.87
N PHE A 136 -9.16 4.59 -1.33
CA PHE A 136 -8.10 4.03 -0.50
C PHE A 136 -6.72 4.14 -1.17
N HIS A 137 -5.69 4.07 -0.33
CA HIS A 137 -4.29 3.91 -0.71
C HIS A 137 -3.62 2.88 0.20
N VAL A 138 -2.28 2.74 0.14
CA VAL A 138 -1.54 1.67 0.81
C VAL A 138 -1.72 1.81 2.31
N GLY A 139 -2.31 0.79 2.94
CA GLY A 139 -2.65 0.80 4.36
C GLY A 139 -3.60 1.93 4.78
N THR A 140 -4.28 2.58 3.83
CA THR A 140 -5.07 3.80 4.05
C THR A 140 -6.47 3.61 3.49
N PRO A 141 -7.43 3.05 4.25
CA PRO A 141 -8.77 2.79 3.73
C PRO A 141 -9.58 4.07 3.44
N PHE A 142 -9.20 5.20 4.03
CA PHE A 142 -9.81 6.52 3.80
C PHE A 142 -8.77 7.50 3.23
N TYR A 143 -8.43 7.36 1.96
CA TYR A 143 -7.45 8.19 1.27
C TYR A 143 -8.07 9.46 0.68
N LYS A 144 -9.08 9.30 -0.18
CA LYS A 144 -9.83 10.40 -0.78
C LYS A 144 -11.32 10.10 -0.76
N THR A 145 -12.12 11.14 -0.89
CA THR A 145 -13.57 11.02 -1.06
C THR A 145 -14.03 11.84 -2.26
N PRO A 146 -15.04 11.38 -3.04
CA PRO A 146 -15.66 12.17 -4.09
C PRO A 146 -16.12 13.54 -3.56
N ARG A 147 -15.95 14.57 -4.38
CA ARG A 147 -16.63 15.86 -4.21
C ARG A 147 -18.14 15.69 -4.36
N ALA A 148 -18.93 16.58 -3.76
CA ALA A 148 -20.38 16.58 -3.94
C ALA A 148 -20.80 16.58 -5.43
N ILE A 149 -20.02 17.24 -6.29
CA ILE A 149 -20.16 17.20 -7.75
C ILE A 149 -18.99 16.42 -8.35
N CYS A 150 -19.21 15.15 -8.67
CA CYS A 150 -18.18 14.23 -9.17
C CYS A 150 -18.39 13.83 -10.65
N THR A 151 -18.12 14.77 -11.56
CA THR A 151 -18.21 14.57 -13.02
C THR A 151 -16.90 14.09 -13.65
N GLU A 152 -15.75 14.43 -13.06
CA GLU A 152 -14.43 14.09 -13.60
C GLU A 152 -13.68 13.10 -12.72
N LYS A 153 -12.73 12.37 -13.33
CA LYS A 153 -11.88 11.38 -12.63
C LYS A 153 -11.09 11.99 -11.47
N GLY A 154 -10.76 13.28 -11.55
CA GLY A 154 -10.01 14.02 -10.54
C GLY A 154 -10.85 14.69 -9.45
N HIS A 155 -12.18 14.56 -9.45
CA HIS A 155 -13.07 15.21 -8.46
C HIS A 155 -13.11 14.44 -7.13
N TYR A 156 -11.93 14.25 -6.55
CA TYR A 156 -11.72 13.60 -5.26
C TYR A 156 -10.80 14.46 -4.41
N ASP A 157 -11.17 14.67 -3.16
CA ASP A 157 -10.37 15.45 -2.21
C ASP A 157 -9.76 14.53 -1.14
N PRO A 158 -8.52 14.81 -0.70
CA PRO A 158 -7.85 14.03 0.35
C PRO A 158 -8.56 14.18 1.69
N VAL A 159 -8.69 13.06 2.40
CA VAL A 159 -9.32 13.00 3.72
C VAL A 159 -8.27 13.25 4.80
N ASP A 160 -8.53 14.19 5.72
CA ASP A 160 -7.65 14.45 6.86
C ASP A 160 -7.92 13.44 7.98
N LEU A 161 -7.02 12.45 8.12
CA LEU A 161 -7.18 11.35 9.06
C LEU A 161 -7.20 11.79 10.53
N VAL A 162 -6.61 12.94 10.85
CA VAL A 162 -6.58 13.47 12.22
C VAL A 162 -7.94 14.03 12.63
N GLU A 163 -8.68 14.60 11.67
CA GLU A 163 -10.02 15.19 11.88
C GLU A 163 -11.16 14.21 11.55
N LEU A 164 -10.81 12.98 11.15
CA LEU A 164 -11.76 11.95 10.72
C LEU A 164 -12.67 11.53 11.88
N PRO A 165 -14.02 11.60 11.77
CA PRO A 165 -14.92 11.05 12.79
C PRO A 165 -14.72 9.55 13.03
N ASP A 166 -15.05 9.07 14.23
CA ASP A 166 -14.85 7.66 14.59
C ASP A 166 -15.80 6.72 13.81
N ASP A 167 -16.97 7.19 13.40
CA ASP A 167 -17.99 6.46 12.64
C ASP A 167 -18.01 6.82 11.14
N TYR A 168 -16.93 7.45 10.66
CA TYR A 168 -16.90 8.00 9.31
C TYR A 168 -17.10 6.96 8.20
N LEU A 169 -18.01 7.27 7.28
CA LEU A 169 -18.16 6.64 5.97
C LEU A 169 -17.87 7.67 4.87
N PRO A 170 -17.03 7.35 3.86
CA PRO A 170 -16.75 8.29 2.79
C PRO A 170 -17.96 8.47 1.89
N ARG A 171 -18.00 9.60 1.18
CA ARG A 171 -18.94 9.80 0.09
C ARG A 171 -18.71 8.69 -0.94
N THR A 172 -19.77 8.13 -1.52
CA THR A 172 -19.66 7.19 -2.64
C THR A 172 -20.27 7.82 -3.89
N ASN A 173 -19.91 7.31 -5.06
CA ASN A 173 -20.55 7.62 -6.33
C ASN A 173 -21.62 6.60 -6.72
N TYR A 174 -21.78 5.50 -5.97
CA TYR A 174 -22.70 4.43 -6.28
C TYR A 174 -23.46 3.97 -5.04
N LEU A 175 -24.76 3.77 -5.19
CA LEU A 175 -25.65 3.20 -4.17
C LEU A 175 -26.36 1.97 -4.72
N PRO A 176 -26.84 1.06 -3.85
CA PRO A 176 -27.83 0.05 -4.24
C PRO A 176 -29.05 0.70 -4.91
N ALA A 177 -29.56 0.07 -5.97
CA ALA A 177 -30.71 0.54 -6.75
C ALA A 177 -31.91 -0.41 -6.72
N CYS A 178 -31.77 -1.56 -6.07
CA CYS A 178 -32.85 -2.52 -5.80
C CYS A 178 -33.18 -2.58 -4.30
N GLY A 179 -34.24 -3.30 -3.94
CA GLY A 179 -34.59 -3.53 -2.53
C GLY A 179 -33.52 -4.36 -1.81
N GLU A 180 -33.43 -4.21 -0.49
CA GLU A 180 -32.41 -4.82 0.36
C GLU A 180 -32.28 -6.34 0.14
N ASP A 181 -33.40 -7.08 0.16
CA ASP A 181 -33.41 -8.53 -0.07
C ASP A 181 -32.83 -8.93 -1.43
N GLU A 182 -33.13 -8.16 -2.48
CA GLU A 182 -32.65 -8.44 -3.83
C GLU A 182 -31.18 -8.06 -3.98
N TYR A 183 -30.75 -6.97 -3.36
CA TYR A 183 -29.33 -6.60 -3.31
C TYR A 183 -28.52 -7.67 -2.59
N ASP A 184 -28.97 -8.10 -1.41
CA ASP A 184 -28.38 -9.18 -0.62
C ASP A 184 -28.31 -10.51 -1.37
N ARG A 185 -29.34 -10.82 -2.16
CA ARG A 185 -29.36 -12.02 -3.01
C ARG A 185 -28.29 -11.96 -4.11
N ARG A 186 -28.02 -10.76 -4.65
CA ARG A 186 -27.01 -10.56 -5.70
C ARG A 186 -25.58 -10.56 -5.15
N ILE A 187 -25.38 -10.29 -3.86
CA ILE A 187 -24.05 -10.29 -3.24
C ILE A 187 -23.42 -11.69 -3.34
N PRO A 188 -22.19 -11.82 -3.87
CA PRO A 188 -21.49 -13.09 -3.90
C PRO A 188 -21.32 -13.69 -2.50
N ARG A 189 -21.28 -15.02 -2.42
CA ARG A 189 -21.14 -15.75 -1.16
C ARG A 189 -19.80 -16.45 -1.09
N VAL A 190 -19.25 -16.55 0.12
CA VAL A 190 -17.97 -17.25 0.35
C VAL A 190 -18.09 -18.74 0.00
N LEU A 191 -16.97 -19.38 -0.34
CA LEU A 191 -16.98 -20.78 -0.76
C LEU A 191 -17.12 -21.77 0.41
N TRP A 192 -16.88 -21.31 1.64
CA TRP A 192 -16.96 -22.11 2.84
C TRP A 192 -18.28 -21.94 3.59
N SER A 193 -18.55 -22.90 4.48
CA SER A 193 -19.68 -22.85 5.41
C SER A 193 -19.12 -22.70 6.81
N THR A 194 -19.61 -21.71 7.55
CA THR A 194 -19.23 -21.35 8.92
C THR A 194 -20.19 -21.94 9.96
N THR A 195 -21.40 -22.29 9.55
CA THR A 195 -22.45 -22.82 10.42
C THR A 195 -22.90 -24.21 9.96
N ASN A 196 -23.39 -25.06 10.89
CA ASN A 196 -24.00 -26.37 10.58
C ASN A 196 -25.27 -26.28 9.71
N GLN A 197 -25.61 -25.09 9.23
CA GLN A 197 -26.68 -24.83 8.28
C GLN A 197 -26.03 -24.65 6.90
N ASN A 198 -26.61 -25.24 5.86
CA ASN A 198 -26.12 -25.18 4.46
C ASN A 198 -26.13 -23.75 3.84
N HIS A 199 -26.10 -22.69 4.64
CA HIS A 199 -26.08 -21.29 4.21
C HIS A 199 -24.63 -20.78 4.16
N LYS A 200 -24.18 -20.37 2.97
CA LYS A 200 -22.88 -19.70 2.78
C LYS A 200 -23.04 -18.22 3.04
N GLU A 201 -22.26 -17.62 3.94
CA GLU A 201 -22.36 -16.19 4.27
C GLU A 201 -22.00 -15.29 3.08
N LYS A 202 -22.48 -14.03 3.11
CA LYS A 202 -22.18 -13.04 2.08
C LYS A 202 -20.72 -12.61 2.22
N ILE A 203 -20.06 -12.29 1.11
CA ILE A 203 -18.69 -11.76 1.22
C ILE A 203 -18.62 -10.47 2.03
N THR A 204 -19.69 -9.66 2.01
CA THR A 204 -19.81 -8.40 2.75
C THR A 204 -19.88 -8.59 4.27
N ASP A 205 -20.13 -9.81 4.75
CA ASP A 205 -20.17 -10.14 6.18
C ASP A 205 -18.75 -10.27 6.79
N TYR A 206 -17.71 -10.18 5.95
CA TYR A 206 -16.31 -10.34 6.33
C TYR A 206 -15.51 -9.04 6.18
N TYR A 207 -14.38 -8.93 6.90
CA TYR A 207 -13.30 -8.04 6.48
C TYR A 207 -12.60 -8.63 5.26
N ARG A 208 -12.19 -7.80 4.30
CA ARG A 208 -11.52 -8.29 3.09
C ARG A 208 -10.29 -7.46 2.79
N PHE A 209 -9.31 -8.12 2.17
CA PHE A 209 -8.23 -7.44 1.49
C PHE A 209 -8.83 -6.74 0.28
N LEU A 210 -8.56 -5.45 0.10
CA LEU A 210 -9.01 -4.66 -1.03
C LEU A 210 -7.79 -4.15 -1.79
N ALA A 211 -7.79 -4.30 -3.11
CA ALA A 211 -6.72 -3.77 -3.95
C ALA A 211 -7.27 -3.13 -5.22
N ARG A 212 -6.55 -2.15 -5.76
CA ARG A 212 -6.88 -1.61 -7.09
C ARG A 212 -6.55 -2.66 -8.15
N ASN A 213 -7.48 -2.90 -9.08
CA ASN A 213 -7.29 -3.93 -10.11
C ASN A 213 -6.33 -3.46 -11.21
N MET A 214 -6.41 -2.18 -11.60
CA MET A 214 -5.53 -1.59 -12.61
C MET A 214 -4.17 -1.23 -12.01
N ILE A 215 -3.10 -1.72 -12.61
CA ILE A 215 -1.72 -1.51 -12.13
C ILE A 215 -1.07 -0.34 -12.89
N GLY A 216 -0.67 0.70 -12.16
CA GLY A 216 0.08 1.83 -12.70
C GLY A 216 1.59 1.59 -12.62
N GLN A 217 2.16 0.91 -13.63
CA GLN A 217 3.59 0.51 -13.63
C GLN A 217 4.57 1.70 -13.51
N ALA A 218 4.23 2.85 -14.08
CA ALA A 218 5.03 4.08 -13.99
C ALA A 218 4.72 4.94 -12.75
N GLY A 219 3.81 4.50 -11.89
CA GLY A 219 3.38 5.24 -10.71
C GLY A 219 4.37 5.18 -9.54
N GLU A 220 4.06 5.96 -8.51
CA GLU A 220 4.71 5.89 -7.20
C GLU A 220 4.61 4.48 -6.60
N ARG A 221 3.40 3.90 -6.66
CA ARG A 221 3.05 2.57 -6.18
C ARG A 221 2.24 1.84 -7.25
N SER A 222 2.52 0.55 -7.44
CA SER A 222 1.81 -0.31 -8.39
C SER A 222 0.81 -1.22 -7.68
N LEU A 223 1.14 -1.63 -6.44
CA LEU A 223 0.28 -2.42 -5.57
C LEU A 223 -0.32 -1.51 -4.50
N ILE A 224 -1.60 -1.16 -4.68
CA ILE A 224 -2.34 -0.28 -3.77
C ILE A 224 -3.40 -1.09 -3.05
N VAL A 225 -3.23 -1.26 -1.73
CA VAL A 225 -4.01 -2.18 -0.91
C VAL A 225 -4.47 -1.55 0.40
N ALA A 226 -5.64 -1.96 0.89
CA ALA A 226 -6.17 -1.62 2.20
C ALA A 226 -7.09 -2.75 2.70
N ILE A 227 -7.56 -2.66 3.93
CA ILE A 227 -8.67 -3.49 4.41
C ILE A 227 -9.98 -2.77 4.13
N ILE A 228 -10.98 -3.49 3.61
CA ILE A 228 -12.37 -3.02 3.54
C ILE A 228 -13.17 -3.61 4.70
N SER A 229 -13.97 -2.77 5.36
CA SER A 229 -14.85 -3.17 6.47
C SER A 229 -15.99 -4.07 6.01
N LYS A 230 -16.65 -4.69 6.99
CA LYS A 230 -17.94 -5.38 6.79
C LYS A 230 -19.01 -4.42 6.25
N GLY A 231 -20.02 -4.96 5.59
CA GLY A 231 -21.13 -4.24 4.94
C GLY A 231 -20.76 -3.63 3.58
N ALA A 232 -19.59 -3.02 3.46
CA ALA A 232 -19.22 -2.27 2.27
C ALA A 232 -18.97 -3.14 1.03
N ALA A 233 -19.41 -2.66 -0.12
CA ALA A 233 -19.16 -3.25 -1.44
C ALA A 233 -18.06 -2.49 -2.21
N HIS A 234 -17.69 -2.98 -3.40
CA HIS A 234 -16.85 -2.24 -4.33
C HIS A 234 -17.23 -2.50 -5.79
N ILE A 235 -16.80 -1.61 -6.69
CA ILE A 235 -16.90 -1.85 -8.13
C ILE A 235 -15.68 -2.63 -8.66
N ASN A 236 -15.77 -3.15 -9.88
CA ASN A 236 -14.77 -3.98 -10.57
C ASN A 236 -13.44 -3.28 -10.89
N THR A 237 -13.32 -1.96 -10.65
CA THR A 237 -12.01 -1.28 -10.65
C THR A 237 -11.13 -1.69 -9.47
N CYS A 238 -11.70 -2.40 -8.50
CA CYS A 238 -11.03 -3.01 -7.36
C CYS A 238 -11.28 -4.52 -7.36
N ILE A 239 -10.36 -5.25 -6.74
CA ILE A 239 -10.53 -6.66 -6.38
C ILE A 239 -10.56 -6.78 -4.87
N SER A 240 -11.30 -7.78 -4.36
CA SER A 240 -11.20 -8.14 -2.95
C SER A 240 -10.92 -9.62 -2.75
N ILE A 241 -10.18 -9.92 -1.68
CA ILE A 241 -9.87 -11.28 -1.25
C ILE A 241 -10.39 -11.46 0.17
N CYS A 242 -11.31 -12.39 0.32
CA CYS A 242 -11.86 -12.80 1.60
C CYS A 242 -11.07 -14.00 2.12
N PHE A 243 -10.70 -13.99 3.40
CA PHE A 243 -10.04 -15.10 4.08
C PHE A 243 -10.93 -15.65 5.18
N LYS A 244 -10.81 -16.95 5.47
CA LYS A 244 -11.46 -17.57 6.63
C LYS A 244 -10.96 -17.06 7.99
N SER A 245 -9.70 -16.61 8.02
CA SER A 245 -9.02 -16.17 9.24
C SER A 245 -8.61 -14.72 9.09
N CYS A 246 -9.01 -13.87 10.06
CA CYS A 246 -8.57 -12.48 10.11
C CYS A 246 -7.05 -12.37 10.27
N ARG A 247 -6.40 -13.34 10.94
CA ARG A 247 -4.93 -13.38 11.06
C ARG A 247 -4.27 -13.52 9.70
N ARG A 248 -4.74 -14.46 8.86
CA ARG A 248 -4.23 -14.62 7.48
C ARG A 248 -4.55 -13.43 6.60
N LEU A 249 -5.75 -12.86 6.72
CA LEU A 249 -6.11 -11.60 6.07
C LEU A 249 -5.07 -10.53 6.40
N MET A 250 -4.77 -10.33 7.68
CA MET A 250 -3.85 -9.28 8.10
C MET A 250 -2.41 -9.55 7.71
N MET A 251 -1.91 -10.78 7.80
CA MET A 251 -0.58 -11.14 7.32
C MET A 251 -0.44 -10.92 5.81
N PHE A 252 -1.38 -11.41 5.02
CA PHE A 252 -1.36 -11.20 3.57
C PHE A 252 -1.41 -9.71 3.22
N SER A 253 -2.23 -8.95 3.95
CA SER A 253 -2.37 -7.51 3.74
C SER A 253 -1.11 -6.75 4.15
N SER A 254 -0.49 -7.07 5.28
CA SER A 254 0.73 -6.39 5.76
C SER A 254 1.88 -6.57 4.78
N LEU A 255 2.10 -7.79 4.28
CA LEU A 255 3.11 -8.08 3.26
C LEU A 255 2.83 -7.31 1.97
N SER A 256 1.57 -7.30 1.53
CA SER A 256 1.14 -6.60 0.32
C SER A 256 1.22 -5.06 0.42
N MET A 257 1.38 -4.49 1.62
CA MET A 257 1.65 -3.06 1.79
C MET A 257 3.11 -2.70 1.51
N SER A 258 4.01 -3.69 1.55
CA SER A 258 5.45 -3.46 1.37
C SER A 258 5.85 -3.14 -0.07
N LEU A 259 6.98 -2.46 -0.24
CA LEU A 259 7.64 -2.27 -1.53
C LEU A 259 8.13 -3.57 -2.13
N LEU A 260 8.35 -4.63 -1.34
CA LEU A 260 8.81 -5.93 -1.82
C LEU A 260 7.72 -6.63 -2.63
N PHE A 261 6.48 -6.61 -2.16
CA PHE A 261 5.34 -7.16 -2.89
C PHE A 261 4.90 -6.25 -4.05
N ASP A 262 5.04 -4.93 -3.91
CA ASP A 262 4.84 -3.99 -5.03
C ASP A 262 5.88 -4.25 -6.14
N PHE A 263 7.15 -4.49 -5.76
CA PHE A 263 8.23 -4.84 -6.67
C PHE A 263 7.96 -6.11 -7.47
N LEU A 264 7.41 -7.15 -6.83
CA LEU A 264 7.02 -8.40 -7.51
C LEU A 264 5.99 -8.13 -8.63
N ILE A 265 5.00 -7.28 -8.33
CA ILE A 265 4.00 -6.84 -9.32
C ILE A 265 4.63 -5.99 -10.41
N LYS A 266 5.51 -5.05 -10.04
CA LYS A 266 6.16 -4.13 -10.96
C LYS A 266 7.00 -4.86 -12.00
N THR A 267 7.74 -5.86 -11.55
CA THR A 267 8.61 -6.69 -12.41
C THR A 267 7.82 -7.62 -13.33
N SER A 268 6.59 -7.99 -12.94
CA SER A 268 5.73 -8.85 -13.77
C SER A 268 5.22 -8.17 -15.05
N ASN A 269 5.28 -6.83 -15.14
CA ASN A 269 4.72 -6.02 -16.23
C ASN A 269 3.23 -6.31 -16.56
N LYS A 270 2.48 -6.92 -15.64
CA LYS A 270 1.04 -7.19 -15.80
C LYS A 270 0.24 -5.89 -15.61
N GLY A 271 -0.81 -5.72 -16.41
CA GLY A 271 -1.72 -4.55 -16.34
C GLY A 271 -2.86 -4.71 -15.33
N LEU A 272 -3.21 -5.95 -14.97
CA LEU A 272 -4.29 -6.29 -14.04
C LEU A 272 -3.77 -7.15 -12.89
N LEU A 273 -4.18 -6.78 -11.68
CA LEU A 273 -3.75 -7.43 -10.44
C LEU A 273 -4.45 -8.77 -10.19
N ALA A 274 -5.71 -8.92 -10.62
CA ALA A 274 -6.51 -10.13 -10.40
C ALA A 274 -5.76 -11.43 -10.78
N ASN A 275 -4.99 -11.37 -11.87
CA ASN A 275 -4.26 -12.53 -12.41
C ASN A 275 -2.93 -12.82 -11.72
N SER A 276 -2.49 -11.98 -10.77
CA SER A 276 -1.18 -12.07 -10.12
C SER A 276 -1.27 -12.43 -8.64
N THR A 277 -2.36 -12.05 -7.95
CA THR A 277 -2.48 -12.24 -6.49
C THR A 277 -2.37 -13.70 -6.05
N LYS A 278 -2.83 -14.64 -6.87
CA LYS A 278 -2.75 -16.09 -6.60
C LYS A 278 -1.31 -16.60 -6.46
N ASP A 279 -0.35 -15.91 -7.07
CA ASP A 279 1.07 -16.28 -7.11
C ASP A 279 1.89 -15.51 -6.06
N PHE A 280 1.23 -14.79 -5.15
CA PHE A 280 1.91 -14.16 -4.02
C PHE A 280 2.35 -15.22 -3.00
N PRO A 281 3.57 -15.10 -2.43
CA PRO A 281 4.00 -15.98 -1.36
C PRO A 281 3.18 -15.74 -0.09
N ILE A 282 2.89 -16.81 0.63
CA ILE A 282 2.25 -16.76 1.95
C ILE A 282 3.34 -16.83 3.00
N VAL A 283 3.73 -15.68 3.53
CA VAL A 283 4.75 -15.59 4.59
C VAL A 283 4.05 -15.40 5.93
N ASP A 284 3.77 -16.49 6.62
CA ASP A 284 3.13 -16.51 7.93
C ASP A 284 3.82 -17.49 8.88
N GLU A 285 3.37 -17.51 10.14
CA GLU A 285 3.91 -18.39 11.18
C GLU A 285 5.39 -18.11 11.49
N THR A 286 5.79 -16.84 11.35
CA THR A 286 7.15 -16.36 11.59
C THR A 286 7.25 -15.53 12.87
N VAL A 287 8.48 -15.26 13.31
CA VAL A 287 8.75 -14.32 14.42
C VAL A 287 8.31 -12.89 14.10
N TYR A 288 8.20 -12.54 12.81
CA TYR A 288 7.85 -11.21 12.33
C TYR A 288 6.35 -10.91 12.35
N ASP A 289 5.51 -11.95 12.45
CA ASP A 289 4.05 -11.83 12.29
C ASP A 289 3.44 -10.78 13.21
N SER A 290 3.80 -10.80 14.50
CA SER A 290 3.21 -9.89 15.48
C SER A 290 3.55 -8.42 15.17
N HIS A 291 4.77 -8.15 14.73
CA HIS A 291 5.27 -6.83 14.36
C HIS A 291 4.62 -6.32 13.06
N LEU A 292 4.41 -7.19 12.08
CA LEU A 292 3.71 -6.88 10.83
C LEU A 292 2.22 -6.60 11.07
N ILE A 293 1.54 -7.46 11.84
CA ILE A 293 0.10 -7.34 12.14
C ILE A 293 -0.18 -6.03 12.85
N ILE A 294 0.56 -5.66 13.90
CA ILE A 294 0.24 -4.44 14.66
C ILE A 294 0.39 -3.17 13.82
N ARG A 295 1.42 -3.09 12.97
CA ARG A 295 1.62 -1.94 12.06
C ARG A 295 0.49 -1.86 11.03
N ALA A 296 0.12 -3.00 10.44
CA ALA A 296 -0.95 -3.05 9.46
C ALA A 296 -2.34 -2.78 10.07
N LEU A 297 -2.63 -3.28 11.28
CA LEU A 297 -3.85 -2.95 12.03
C LEU A 297 -3.93 -1.46 12.32
N SER A 298 -2.85 -0.89 12.86
CA SER A 298 -2.79 0.53 13.23
C SER A 298 -2.92 1.45 12.02
N LEU A 299 -2.48 1.01 10.84
CA LEU A 299 -2.67 1.73 9.58
C LEU A 299 -4.12 1.71 9.08
N ASN A 300 -4.82 0.58 9.21
CA ASN A 300 -6.14 0.36 8.59
C ASN A 300 -7.33 0.62 9.52
N CYS A 301 -7.24 0.29 10.82
CA CYS A 301 -8.37 0.35 11.74
C CYS A 301 -8.66 1.78 12.22
N LEU A 302 -9.04 2.66 11.29
CA LEU A 302 -9.19 4.11 11.50
C LEU A 302 -10.56 4.52 12.07
N THR A 303 -11.56 3.65 12.04
CA THR A 303 -12.95 3.95 12.43
C THR A 303 -13.57 2.74 13.15
N SER A 304 -14.67 2.97 13.86
CA SER A 304 -15.41 1.97 14.63
C SER A 304 -15.89 0.74 13.83
N PRO A 305 -16.16 0.81 12.51
CA PRO A 305 -16.40 -0.39 11.69
C PRO A 305 -15.24 -1.40 11.66
N TYR A 306 -14.03 -1.03 12.11
CA TYR A 306 -12.89 -1.93 12.24
C TYR A 306 -12.70 -2.47 13.67
N ALA A 307 -13.58 -2.12 14.61
CA ALA A 307 -13.41 -2.48 16.02
C ALA A 307 -13.34 -4.00 16.24
N GLU A 308 -14.21 -4.76 15.59
CA GLU A 308 -14.24 -6.23 15.71
C GLU A 308 -12.93 -6.85 15.19
N LEU A 309 -12.41 -6.38 14.04
CA LEU A 309 -11.12 -6.84 13.50
C LEU A 309 -9.96 -6.55 14.47
N TRP A 310 -9.97 -5.35 15.06
CA TRP A 310 -8.96 -4.95 16.04
C TRP A 310 -9.00 -5.86 17.27
N GLU A 311 -10.18 -6.06 17.84
CA GLU A 311 -10.39 -6.87 19.04
C GLU A 311 -10.05 -8.35 18.82
N GLU A 312 -10.43 -8.91 17.67
CA GLU A 312 -10.12 -10.30 17.31
C GLU A 312 -8.61 -10.56 17.21
N LEU A 313 -7.86 -9.58 16.69
CA LEU A 313 -6.43 -9.72 16.43
C LEU A 313 -5.53 -9.09 17.49
N TYR A 314 -6.11 -8.45 18.51
CA TYR A 314 -5.34 -7.82 19.57
C TYR A 314 -4.51 -8.86 20.31
N ASP A 315 -3.21 -8.57 20.42
CA ASP A 315 -2.27 -9.34 21.22
C ASP A 315 -1.68 -8.44 22.30
N PRO A 316 -1.73 -8.82 23.59
CA PRO A 316 -1.10 -8.05 24.66
C PRO A 316 0.39 -7.75 24.44
N ARG A 317 1.10 -8.59 23.66
CA ARG A 317 2.50 -8.38 23.28
C ARG A 317 2.71 -7.13 22.42
N PHE A 318 1.69 -6.63 21.73
CA PHE A 318 1.77 -5.38 20.96
C PHE A 318 2.21 -4.19 21.81
N ARG A 319 1.91 -4.21 23.12
CA ARG A 319 2.34 -3.16 24.06
C ARG A 319 3.83 -3.19 24.40
N GLN A 320 4.53 -4.26 24.04
CA GLN A 320 5.97 -4.44 24.23
C GLN A 320 6.78 -4.01 23.00
N ASP A 321 6.10 -3.77 21.87
CA ASP A 321 6.74 -3.22 20.67
C ASP A 321 7.03 -1.72 20.84
N ALA A 322 7.86 -1.18 19.96
CA ALA A 322 8.21 0.22 19.89
C ALA A 322 8.62 0.58 18.46
N TRP A 323 8.51 1.86 18.10
CA TRP A 323 9.13 2.39 16.89
C TRP A 323 10.62 2.03 16.84
N THR A 324 11.14 1.77 15.65
CA THR A 324 12.59 1.58 15.50
C THR A 324 13.33 2.91 15.38
N SER A 325 12.65 3.95 14.90
CA SER A 325 13.18 5.29 14.76
C SER A 325 13.07 6.07 16.07
N GLU A 326 14.11 6.88 16.32
CA GLU A 326 14.15 7.81 17.44
C GLU A 326 13.54 9.19 17.12
N ASP A 327 12.92 9.34 15.95
CA ASP A 327 12.40 10.62 15.47
C ASP A 327 11.33 11.22 16.42
N PRO A 328 11.45 12.51 16.81
CA PRO A 328 10.53 13.14 17.77
C PRO A 328 9.10 13.35 17.24
N ARG A 329 8.86 13.19 15.93
CA ARG A 329 7.52 13.22 15.32
C ARG A 329 6.72 11.95 15.64
N LEU A 330 7.37 10.90 16.16
CA LEU A 330 6.73 9.65 16.55
C LEU A 330 6.37 9.66 18.03
N ASP A 331 5.11 9.32 18.34
CA ASP A 331 4.70 9.08 19.71
C ASP A 331 5.37 7.81 20.24
N ARG A 332 6.27 7.98 21.22
CA ARG A 332 7.04 6.90 21.85
C ARG A 332 6.19 5.99 22.71
N ASP A 333 5.03 6.47 23.13
CA ASP A 333 4.07 5.71 23.94
C ASP A 333 2.99 5.04 23.09
N PHE A 334 2.98 5.23 21.75
CA PHE A 334 1.95 4.72 20.86
C PHE A 334 1.64 3.24 21.12
N PHE A 335 2.66 2.37 21.03
CA PHE A 335 2.52 0.93 21.26
C PHE A 335 2.15 0.61 22.71
N ARG A 336 2.79 1.26 23.70
CA ARG A 336 2.53 1.05 25.13
C ARG A 336 1.09 1.37 25.53
N ASN A 337 0.46 2.31 24.83
CA ASN A 337 -0.89 2.80 25.06
C ASN A 337 -1.97 2.04 24.29
N LEU A 338 -1.62 1.05 23.48
CA LEU A 338 -2.59 0.24 22.75
C LEU A 338 -3.52 -0.51 23.70
N THR A 339 -4.81 -0.51 23.35
CA THR A 339 -5.89 -1.11 24.15
C THR A 339 -6.52 -2.30 23.43
N PRO A 340 -7.06 -3.29 24.16
CA PRO A 340 -7.71 -4.46 23.55
C PRO A 340 -8.98 -4.11 22.78
N THR A 341 -9.80 -3.22 23.33
CA THR A 341 -10.97 -2.65 22.64
C THR A 341 -10.53 -1.52 21.73
N TRP A 342 -11.15 -1.38 20.56
CA TRP A 342 -10.78 -0.28 19.66
C TRP A 342 -11.01 1.09 20.29
N GLN A 343 -10.00 1.95 20.19
CA GLN A 343 -10.02 3.35 20.61
C GLN A 343 -9.39 4.20 19.52
N ARG A 344 -9.77 5.49 19.45
CA ARG A 344 -9.27 6.41 18.41
C ARG A 344 -7.73 6.46 18.33
N HIS A 345 -7.05 6.37 19.47
CA HIS A 345 -5.59 6.44 19.58
C HIS A 345 -4.87 5.14 19.22
N ASN A 346 -5.59 4.03 19.00
CA ASN A 346 -5.01 2.77 18.53
C ASN A 346 -4.60 2.85 17.03
N ALA A 347 -5.00 3.90 16.31
CA ALA A 347 -4.78 4.06 14.88
C ALA A 347 -3.77 5.19 14.56
N LEU A 348 -2.93 4.97 13.54
CA LEU A 348 -1.96 5.94 13.06
C LEU A 348 -2.63 6.97 12.14
N ARG A 349 -2.70 8.23 12.58
CA ARG A 349 -3.39 9.31 11.84
C ARG A 349 -2.47 10.36 11.24
N TYR A 350 -1.25 10.50 11.77
CA TYR A 350 -0.27 11.46 11.28
C TYR A 350 0.56 10.88 10.13
N ASP A 351 0.81 11.70 9.11
CA ASP A 351 1.43 11.28 7.85
C ASP A 351 2.81 10.63 8.08
N TYR A 352 3.66 11.23 8.92
CA TYR A 352 5.00 10.73 9.22
C TYR A 352 4.95 9.37 9.93
N ALA A 353 4.08 9.19 10.93
CA ALA A 353 3.95 7.93 11.65
C ALA A 353 3.42 6.81 10.74
N ARG A 354 2.51 7.13 9.82
CA ARG A 354 2.04 6.19 8.79
C ARG A 354 3.14 5.82 7.82
N ARG A 355 3.95 6.79 7.38
CA ARG A 355 5.16 6.54 6.57
C ARG A 355 6.12 5.61 7.30
N GLN A 356 6.44 5.90 8.56
CA GLN A 356 7.37 5.09 9.36
C GLN A 356 6.87 3.65 9.53
N ALA A 357 5.57 3.45 9.76
CA ALA A 357 5.00 2.10 9.81
C ALA A 357 5.18 1.32 8.50
N LEU A 358 5.05 1.99 7.34
CA LEU A 358 5.31 1.37 6.04
C LEU A 358 6.80 1.03 5.85
N VAL A 359 7.71 1.93 6.27
CA VAL A 359 9.16 1.67 6.26
C VAL A 359 9.50 0.44 7.09
N GLU A 360 8.95 0.33 8.30
CA GLU A 360 9.19 -0.84 9.16
C GLU A 360 8.54 -2.11 8.60
N ILE A 361 7.38 -2.03 7.93
CA ILE A 361 6.78 -3.15 7.20
C ILE A 361 7.70 -3.61 6.07
N ASP A 362 8.32 -2.71 5.33
CA ASP A 362 9.27 -3.05 4.26
C ASP A 362 10.45 -3.87 4.82
N VAL A 363 11.04 -3.41 5.92
CA VAL A 363 12.17 -4.08 6.58
C VAL A 363 11.77 -5.46 7.14
N LEU A 364 10.66 -5.53 7.87
CA LEU A 364 10.15 -6.80 8.42
C LEU A 364 9.81 -7.79 7.30
N THR A 365 9.25 -7.32 6.19
CA THR A 365 8.94 -8.16 5.03
C THR A 365 10.23 -8.67 4.36
N ALA A 366 11.23 -7.81 4.21
CA ALA A 366 12.53 -8.20 3.65
C ALA A 366 13.21 -9.27 4.53
N MET A 367 13.25 -9.06 5.85
CA MET A 367 13.79 -10.05 6.80
C MET A 367 13.02 -11.37 6.75
N ALA A 368 11.69 -11.33 6.73
CA ALA A 368 10.84 -12.53 6.63
C ALA A 368 11.05 -13.33 5.33
N LEU A 369 11.44 -12.65 4.24
CA LEU A 369 11.78 -13.26 2.96
C LEU A 369 13.26 -13.65 2.83
N GLY A 370 14.08 -13.38 3.86
CA GLY A 370 15.52 -13.65 3.84
C GLY A 370 16.32 -12.73 2.92
N LEU A 371 15.84 -11.51 2.66
CA LEU A 371 16.58 -10.48 1.93
C LEU A 371 17.65 -9.85 2.83
N THR A 372 18.63 -9.18 2.22
CA THR A 372 19.55 -8.28 2.94
C THR A 372 19.07 -6.83 2.88
N LEU A 373 19.65 -5.97 3.73
CA LEU A 373 19.36 -4.54 3.71
C LEU A 373 19.74 -3.92 2.35
N GLU A 374 20.87 -4.33 1.77
CA GLU A 374 21.34 -3.84 0.48
C GLU A 374 20.35 -4.20 -0.64
N GLU A 375 19.80 -5.41 -0.64
CA GLU A 375 18.78 -5.83 -1.60
C GLU A 375 17.51 -4.99 -1.47
N LEU A 376 17.04 -4.73 -0.25
CA LEU A 376 15.89 -3.85 -0.01
C LEU A 376 16.14 -2.42 -0.53
N ILE A 377 17.32 -1.86 -0.25
CA ILE A 377 17.71 -0.53 -0.75
C ILE A 377 17.80 -0.53 -2.29
N SER A 378 18.38 -1.57 -2.89
CA SER A 378 18.47 -1.72 -4.35
C SER A 378 17.08 -1.75 -5.00
N ILE A 379 16.13 -2.49 -4.43
CA ILE A 379 14.74 -2.52 -4.91
C ILE A 379 14.15 -1.10 -4.89
N TYR A 380 14.27 -0.40 -3.76
CA TYR A 380 13.78 0.98 -3.63
C TYR A 380 14.42 1.93 -4.67
N ARG A 381 15.76 1.92 -4.78
CA ARG A 381 16.51 2.78 -5.69
C ARG A 381 16.16 2.57 -7.16
N ILE A 382 16.04 1.31 -7.57
CA ILE A 382 15.89 0.96 -8.98
C ILE A 382 14.43 1.04 -9.42
N GLN A 383 13.51 0.50 -8.61
CA GLN A 383 12.14 0.23 -9.04
C GLN A 383 11.13 1.31 -8.64
N PHE A 384 11.50 2.21 -7.71
CA PHE A 384 10.59 3.24 -7.19
C PHE A 384 11.10 4.68 -7.40
N PRO A 385 11.53 5.08 -8.62
CA PRO A 385 12.09 6.41 -8.87
C PRO A 385 11.09 7.54 -8.59
N VAL A 386 9.80 7.35 -8.90
CA VAL A 386 8.75 8.35 -8.63
C VAL A 386 8.55 8.55 -7.12
N MET A 387 8.57 7.47 -6.35
CA MET A 387 8.48 7.55 -4.89
C MET A 387 9.68 8.28 -4.30
N ARG A 388 10.91 7.97 -4.78
CA ARG A 388 12.13 8.71 -4.38
C ARG A 388 12.01 10.20 -4.65
N GLN A 389 11.56 10.56 -5.85
CA GLN A 389 11.35 11.95 -6.24
C GLN A 389 10.35 12.66 -5.31
N TYR A 390 9.30 11.95 -4.88
CA TYR A 390 8.31 12.52 -3.98
C TYR A 390 8.83 12.65 -2.54
N GLU A 391 9.49 11.64 -2.01
CA GLU A 391 10.02 11.68 -0.65
C GLU A 391 11.12 12.73 -0.49
N LYS A 392 11.95 12.98 -1.52
CA LYS A 392 12.99 14.03 -1.52
C LYS A 392 12.44 15.45 -1.38
N ASP A 393 11.15 15.69 -1.67
CA ASP A 393 10.51 17.00 -1.60
C ASP A 393 9.17 16.94 -0.83
N THR A 394 9.08 16.07 0.18
CA THR A 394 7.96 15.98 1.12
C THR A 394 8.40 16.32 2.52
N TYR A 395 7.96 17.48 3.01
CA TYR A 395 8.32 18.01 4.33
C TYR A 395 7.20 17.77 5.33
N TYR A 396 7.60 17.37 6.53
CA TYR A 396 6.71 17.15 7.65
C TYR A 396 6.94 18.21 8.72
N ASP A 397 5.87 18.62 9.37
CA ASP A 397 5.90 19.46 10.55
C ASP A 397 6.32 18.67 11.80
N ARG A 398 6.50 19.39 12.92
CA ARG A 398 6.91 18.82 14.21
C ARG A 398 5.94 17.75 14.75
N LYS A 399 4.67 17.75 14.33
CA LYS A 399 3.67 16.74 14.69
C LYS A 399 3.61 15.59 13.68
N GLY A 400 4.40 15.65 12.62
CA GLY A 400 4.41 14.65 11.56
C GLY A 400 3.31 14.82 10.52
N ARG A 401 2.66 16.00 10.41
CA ARG A 401 1.77 16.33 9.28
C ARG A 401 2.59 16.78 8.08
N ILE A 402 2.18 16.40 6.87
CA ILE A 402 2.78 16.94 5.64
C ILE A 402 2.45 18.44 5.53
N VAL A 403 3.49 19.28 5.50
CA VAL A 403 3.37 20.72 5.25
C VAL A 403 3.59 21.05 3.78
N TRP A 404 4.40 20.27 3.06
CA TRP A 404 4.64 20.44 1.62
C TRP A 404 4.93 19.08 0.98
N THR A 405 4.45 18.87 -0.25
CA THR A 405 4.80 17.71 -1.08
C THR A 405 4.62 18.03 -2.55
N ASN A 406 5.51 17.49 -3.39
CA ASN A 406 5.37 17.50 -4.85
C ASN A 406 4.57 16.28 -5.38
N SER A 407 4.06 15.40 -4.51
CA SER A 407 3.31 14.21 -4.93
C SER A 407 2.00 14.58 -5.62
N LYS A 408 1.84 14.09 -6.86
CA LYS A 408 0.58 14.23 -7.62
C LYS A 408 -0.58 13.46 -6.98
N GLY A 409 -0.27 12.46 -6.15
CA GLY A 409 -1.27 11.72 -5.38
C GLY A 409 -1.89 12.58 -4.28
N LEU A 410 -1.11 13.48 -3.69
CA LEU A 410 -1.47 14.25 -2.49
C LEU A 410 -1.82 15.71 -2.79
N THR A 411 -2.17 16.05 -4.04
CA THR A 411 -2.65 17.39 -4.39
C THR A 411 -3.76 17.85 -3.43
N GLY A 412 -3.52 18.94 -2.70
CA GLY A 412 -4.42 19.50 -1.68
C GLY A 412 -3.98 19.27 -0.23
N VAL A 413 -3.05 18.35 0.02
CA VAL A 413 -2.39 18.13 1.32
C VAL A 413 -1.21 19.09 1.45
N GLY A 414 -0.97 19.62 2.66
CA GLY A 414 0.04 20.67 2.85
C GLY A 414 -0.27 21.95 2.08
N LEU A 415 0.66 22.89 2.04
CA LEU A 415 0.56 24.17 1.31
C LEU A 415 0.32 23.95 -0.19
N ARG A 416 -0.35 24.92 -0.84
CA ARG A 416 -0.82 24.74 -2.23
C ARG A 416 0.16 25.27 -3.25
N GLU A 417 0.87 26.33 -2.91
CA GLU A 417 1.79 27.00 -3.81
C GLU A 417 3.24 26.86 -3.32
N ARG A 418 4.17 26.68 -4.26
CA ARG A 418 5.60 26.57 -3.93
C ARG A 418 6.14 27.84 -3.29
N SER A 419 5.64 29.00 -3.70
CA SER A 419 5.94 30.31 -3.11
C SER A 419 5.54 30.40 -1.63
N GLU A 420 4.37 29.87 -1.25
CA GLU A 420 3.93 29.79 0.15
C GLU A 420 4.90 28.93 0.97
N TRP A 421 5.31 27.79 0.41
CA TRP A 421 6.26 26.89 1.05
C TRP A 421 7.63 27.55 1.25
N GLU A 422 8.20 28.15 0.20
CA GLU A 422 9.50 28.84 0.24
C GLU A 422 9.51 29.97 1.29
N ALA A 423 8.42 30.73 1.42
CA ALA A 423 8.30 31.79 2.43
C ALA A 423 8.28 31.26 3.88
N LEU A 424 7.85 30.01 4.08
CA LEU A 424 7.69 29.40 5.40
C LEU A 424 8.91 28.58 5.86
N GLN A 425 9.90 28.35 4.98
CA GLN A 425 11.14 27.67 5.35
C GLN A 425 11.99 28.45 6.37
N GLU A 426 11.77 29.77 6.48
CA GLU A 426 12.46 30.65 7.42
C GLU A 426 11.91 30.59 8.86
N LEU A 427 10.81 29.84 9.09
CA LEU A 427 10.24 29.70 10.43
C LEU A 427 11.19 28.97 11.38
N LYS A 428 11.36 29.54 12.57
CA LYS A 428 12.21 29.01 13.63
C LYS A 428 11.47 27.92 14.42
N ASP A 429 12.23 27.06 15.10
CA ASP A 429 11.65 26.04 15.99
C ASP A 429 10.70 26.69 17.03
N GLY A 430 9.51 26.11 17.16
CA GLY A 430 8.44 26.61 18.02
C GLY A 430 7.49 27.60 17.34
N GLU A 431 7.83 28.14 16.17
CA GLU A 431 6.92 28.95 15.37
C GLU A 431 5.90 28.08 14.64
N SER A 432 4.79 28.69 14.24
CA SER A 432 3.71 27.99 13.54
C SER A 432 3.09 28.88 12.47
N CYS A 433 2.63 28.25 11.40
CA CYS A 433 1.78 28.91 10.41
C CYS A 433 0.41 28.21 10.35
N SER A 434 -0.56 28.92 9.80
CA SER A 434 -1.93 28.45 9.69
C SER A 434 -2.52 28.77 8.34
N ARG A 435 -3.47 27.95 7.89
CA ARG A 435 -4.28 28.23 6.71
C ARG A 435 -5.73 27.84 6.94
N MET A 436 -6.64 28.56 6.30
CA MET A 436 -8.04 28.15 6.22
C MET A 436 -8.22 27.13 5.09
N VAL A 437 -8.84 26.00 5.40
CA VAL A 437 -9.15 24.93 4.45
C VAL A 437 -10.67 24.77 4.42
N LYS A 438 -11.23 24.83 3.20
CA LYS A 438 -12.59 24.39 2.92
C LYS A 438 -12.61 22.87 2.83
N ASP A 439 -13.29 22.23 3.78
CA ASP A 439 -13.39 20.79 3.92
C ASP A 439 -14.82 20.32 3.60
N ASP A 440 -14.98 19.70 2.44
CA ASP A 440 -16.22 19.05 2.01
C ASP A 440 -16.11 17.51 2.04
N THR A 441 -15.19 16.98 2.85
CA THR A 441 -14.93 15.54 2.92
C THR A 441 -15.79 14.83 3.98
N ARG A 442 -16.50 15.58 4.83
CA ARG A 442 -17.30 15.03 5.94
C ARG A 442 -18.80 15.33 5.77
N PRO A 443 -19.70 14.47 6.32
CA PRO A 443 -21.14 14.73 6.32
C PRO A 443 -21.47 16.10 6.92
N GLY A 444 -22.45 16.79 6.33
CA GLY A 444 -22.89 18.12 6.77
C GLY A 444 -22.03 19.30 6.28
N GLY A 445 -20.97 19.04 5.50
CA GLY A 445 -20.12 20.06 4.89
C GLY A 445 -20.76 20.82 3.72
N PRO A 446 -20.04 21.78 3.11
CA PRO A 446 -18.64 22.13 3.40
C PRO A 446 -18.45 22.91 4.69
N PHE A 447 -17.34 22.67 5.39
CA PHE A 447 -16.90 23.40 6.58
C PHE A 447 -15.66 24.24 6.27
N GLU A 448 -15.46 25.35 6.97
CA GLU A 448 -14.17 26.04 7.02
C GLU A 448 -13.46 25.67 8.31
N ARG A 449 -12.19 25.27 8.21
CA ARG A 449 -11.35 24.98 9.38
C ARG A 449 -9.96 25.53 9.22
N GLU A 450 -9.36 25.92 10.33
CA GLU A 450 -7.96 26.31 10.40
C GLU A 450 -7.08 25.05 10.53
N VAL A 451 -6.07 24.92 9.67
CA VAL A 451 -5.01 23.91 9.78
C VAL A 451 -3.73 24.61 10.17
N ARG A 452 -3.15 24.22 11.31
CA ARG A 452 -1.88 24.76 11.82
C ARG A 452 -0.74 23.77 11.62
N TYR A 453 0.41 24.26 11.16
CA TYR A 453 1.66 23.54 11.02
C TYR A 453 2.72 24.12 11.97
N PHE A 454 3.53 23.26 12.56
CA PHE A 454 4.51 23.63 13.58
C PHE A 454 5.94 23.37 13.10
N ALA A 455 6.78 24.39 13.11
CA ALA A 455 8.20 24.26 12.78
C ALA A 455 8.98 23.52 13.90
N PRO A 456 10.12 22.87 13.59
CA PRO A 456 10.81 22.85 12.30
C PRO A 456 10.13 21.91 11.29
N PHE A 457 10.31 22.22 10.01
CA PHE A 457 9.87 21.37 8.90
C PHE A 457 11.03 20.51 8.43
N THR A 458 10.84 19.19 8.40
CA THR A 458 11.94 18.23 8.19
C THR A 458 11.57 17.19 7.14
N LEU A 459 12.57 16.81 6.34
CA LEU A 459 12.48 15.69 5.40
C LEU A 459 12.56 14.35 6.14
N ALA A 460 12.39 13.27 5.37
CA ALA A 460 12.63 11.90 5.81
C ALA A 460 13.48 11.18 4.77
N ASP A 461 14.40 10.33 5.20
CA ASP A 461 15.31 9.60 4.32
C ASP A 461 15.05 8.10 4.48
N ARG A 462 14.37 7.50 3.50
CA ARG A 462 13.94 6.10 3.59
C ARG A 462 15.10 5.12 3.69
N GLU A 463 16.23 5.39 3.06
CA GLU A 463 17.38 4.47 3.09
C GLU A 463 18.03 4.48 4.48
N THR A 464 18.15 5.67 5.08
CA THR A 464 18.58 5.84 6.46
C THR A 464 17.60 5.18 7.43
N ASP A 465 16.30 5.39 7.22
CA ASP A 465 15.26 4.80 8.07
C ASP A 465 15.23 3.26 7.94
N TYR A 466 15.49 2.70 6.75
CA TYR A 466 15.69 1.26 6.57
C TYR A 466 16.89 0.77 7.37
N ALA A 467 18.04 1.44 7.29
CA ALA A 467 19.23 1.03 8.04
C ALA A 467 19.01 1.09 9.56
N VAL A 468 18.29 2.11 10.05
CA VAL A 468 17.92 2.25 11.47
C VAL A 468 16.97 1.12 11.87
N ALA A 469 15.89 0.90 11.11
CA ALA A 469 14.92 -0.13 11.39
C ALA A 469 15.53 -1.54 11.36
N TRP A 470 16.38 -1.81 10.37
CA TRP A 470 17.07 -3.09 10.22
C TRP A 470 17.92 -3.41 11.44
N ARG A 471 18.82 -2.49 11.81
CA ARG A 471 19.70 -2.65 12.98
C ARG A 471 18.91 -2.86 14.27
N GLU A 472 17.82 -2.11 14.43
CA GLU A 472 17.01 -2.19 15.63
C GLU A 472 16.22 -3.50 15.72
N PHE A 473 15.69 -4.02 14.62
CA PHE A 473 15.04 -5.33 14.61
C PHE A 473 16.04 -6.48 14.84
N GLU A 474 17.24 -6.42 14.25
CA GLU A 474 18.32 -7.39 14.57
C GLU A 474 18.68 -7.34 16.06
N ARG A 475 18.77 -6.14 16.66
CA ARG A 475 19.04 -5.97 18.09
C ARG A 475 17.93 -6.59 18.97
N ARG A 476 16.69 -6.61 18.49
CA ARG A 476 15.54 -7.27 19.15
C ARG A 476 15.55 -8.80 18.98
N GLY A 477 16.49 -9.34 18.20
CA GLY A 477 16.60 -10.77 17.94
C GLY A 477 15.62 -11.29 16.89
N LEU A 478 15.17 -10.40 15.98
CA LEU A 478 14.37 -10.78 14.81
C LEU A 478 15.27 -11.21 13.66
#